data_AF-A0A382WDB4-F1
#
_entry.id   AF-A0A382WDB4-F1
#
_cell.length_a   1.000
_cell.length_b   1.000
_cell.length_c   1.000
_cell.angle_alpha   90.00
_cell.angle_beta   90.00
_cell.angle_gamma   90.00
#
_symmetry.space_group_name_H-M   'P 1'
#
loop_
_entity.id
_entity.type
_entity.pdbx_description
1 polymer ?
#
loop_
_entity_poly.entity_id
_entity_poly.type
_entity_poly.pdbx_seq_one_letter_code
_entity_poly.pdbx_strand_id
1 'polypeptide(L)'
;MSDFEKLTVKNFQAYALSVYDDPQCIDIQDFQEDVRRFRYLKRLLHRYHENGELRERLMLNHLITLFNVFGFDPCMRMLQFKIKEDNYWSSLKTMLLFLGYIEEGWETDIPLDDELTQRLRDL
;
A
#
# COMPACT_ATOMS: atom_id res chain seq x y z
N MET A 1 21.49 8.75 -15.01
CA MET A 1 20.10 8.27 -15.16
C MET A 1 19.95 7.15 -14.17
N SER A 2 19.02 7.25 -13.20
CA SER A 2 18.90 6.19 -12.20
C SER A 2 18.30 4.95 -12.86
N ASP A 3 18.79 3.76 -12.51
CA ASP A 3 18.34 2.47 -13.06
C ASP A 3 16.86 2.13 -12.74
N PHE A 4 16.15 3.06 -12.11
CA PHE A 4 14.78 2.91 -11.63
C PHE A 4 13.83 3.97 -12.18
N GLU A 5 14.03 4.53 -13.38
CA GLU A 5 13.03 5.45 -13.99
C GLU A 5 11.65 4.80 -14.19
N LYS A 6 11.59 3.49 -14.46
CA LYS A 6 10.35 2.71 -14.52
C LYS A 6 10.45 1.43 -13.72
N LEU A 7 9.47 1.18 -12.85
CA LEU A 7 9.36 -0.11 -12.16
C LEU A 7 8.87 -1.21 -13.12
N THR A 8 9.53 -2.35 -13.02
CA THR A 8 9.27 -3.59 -13.74
C THR A 8 9.35 -4.76 -12.75
N VAL A 9 8.86 -5.93 -13.15
CA VAL A 9 8.97 -7.12 -12.30
C VAL A 9 10.43 -7.46 -11.98
N LYS A 10 11.35 -7.19 -12.92
CA LYS A 10 12.78 -7.51 -12.79
C LYS A 10 13.52 -6.59 -11.83
N ASN A 11 13.21 -5.29 -11.82
CA ASN A 11 13.90 -4.30 -10.98
C ASN A 11 13.16 -3.93 -9.69
N PHE A 12 11.92 -4.41 -9.49
CA PHE A 12 11.12 -4.08 -8.30
C PHE A 12 11.85 -4.37 -6.99
N GLN A 13 12.45 -5.55 -6.84
CA GLN A 13 13.16 -5.90 -5.61
C GLN A 13 14.41 -5.04 -5.39
N ALA A 14 15.18 -4.78 -6.45
CA ALA A 14 16.36 -3.93 -6.35
C ALA A 14 15.98 -2.50 -5.96
N TYR A 15 14.89 -1.97 -6.51
CA TYR A 15 14.36 -0.67 -6.12
C TYR A 15 13.89 -0.66 -4.66
N ALA A 16 13.09 -1.65 -4.25
CA ALA A 16 12.58 -1.76 -2.88
C ALA A 16 13.73 -1.81 -1.87
N LEU A 17 14.79 -2.58 -2.17
CA LEU A 17 15.97 -2.67 -1.32
C LEU A 17 16.73 -1.33 -1.25
N SER A 18 16.80 -0.57 -2.36
CA SER A 18 17.53 0.72 -2.38
C SER A 18 16.87 1.84 -1.57
N VAL A 19 15.59 1.69 -1.23
CA VAL A 19 14.79 2.68 -0.48
C VAL A 19 14.31 2.13 0.86
N TYR A 20 14.76 0.92 1.23
CA TYR A 20 14.37 0.27 2.47
C TYR A 20 15.14 0.88 3.64
N ASP A 21 14.39 1.33 4.64
CA ASP A 21 14.91 1.90 5.88
C ASP A 21 14.08 1.34 7.06
N ASP A 22 14.53 0.21 7.60
CA ASP A 22 13.99 -0.35 8.83
C ASP A 22 15.12 -0.53 9.86
N PRO A 23 15.16 0.29 10.91
CA PRO A 23 16.13 0.16 12.00
C PRO A 23 16.05 -1.18 12.74
N GLN A 24 14.94 -1.92 12.61
CA GLN A 24 14.72 -3.22 13.23
C GLN A 24 15.07 -4.40 12.32
N CYS A 25 15.46 -4.15 11.06
CA CYS A 25 15.84 -5.21 10.13
C CYS A 25 17.08 -5.95 10.64
N ILE A 26 16.93 -7.24 10.93
CA ILE A 26 18.01 -8.11 11.40
C ILE A 26 18.64 -8.83 10.22
N ASP A 27 17.82 -9.29 9.28
CA ASP A 27 18.29 -10.02 8.11
C ASP A 27 17.46 -9.78 6.84
N ILE A 28 17.86 -10.44 5.75
CA ILE A 28 17.18 -10.32 4.45
C ILE A 28 15.76 -10.90 4.47
N GLN A 29 15.42 -11.78 5.40
CA GLN A 29 14.09 -12.37 5.51
C GLN A 29 13.07 -11.33 5.99
N ASP A 30 13.47 -10.44 6.91
CA ASP A 30 12.64 -9.32 7.39
C ASP A 30 12.22 -8.43 6.21
N PHE A 31 13.19 -7.96 5.42
CA PHE A 31 12.93 -7.21 4.18
C PHE A 31 11.96 -7.96 3.24
N GLN A 32 12.16 -9.27 3.06
CA GLN A 32 11.30 -10.06 2.18
C GLN A 32 9.89 -10.21 2.73
N GLU A 33 9.69 -10.23 4.06
CA GLU A 33 8.36 -10.19 4.68
C GLU A 33 7.67 -8.85 4.44
N ASP A 34 8.37 -7.73 4.59
CA ASP A 34 7.80 -6.41 4.32
C ASP A 34 7.42 -6.25 2.84
N VAL A 35 8.28 -6.71 1.93
CA VAL A 35 7.94 -6.76 0.50
C VAL A 35 6.73 -7.68 0.23
N ARG A 36 6.54 -8.76 1.00
CA ARG A 36 5.36 -9.64 0.85
C ARG A 36 4.06 -8.92 1.24
N ARG A 37 4.09 -7.87 2.07
CA ARG A 37 2.90 -7.10 2.46
C ARG A 37 2.16 -6.48 1.28
N PHE A 38 2.84 -6.06 0.22
CA PHE A 38 2.17 -5.62 -1.02
C PHE A 38 1.24 -6.69 -1.59
N ARG A 39 1.69 -7.96 -1.59
CA ARG A 39 0.89 -9.09 -2.08
C ARG A 39 -0.27 -9.39 -1.12
N TYR A 40 -0.05 -9.31 0.18
CA TYR A 40 -1.09 -9.57 1.18
C TYR A 40 -2.17 -8.49 1.16
N LEU A 41 -1.79 -7.22 1.08
CA LEU A 41 -2.70 -6.10 0.88
C LEU A 41 -3.54 -6.29 -0.38
N LYS A 42 -2.91 -6.64 -1.53
CA LYS A 42 -3.65 -6.94 -2.76
C LYS A 42 -4.67 -8.06 -2.60
N ARG A 43 -4.33 -9.13 -1.87
CA ARG A 43 -5.25 -10.24 -1.60
C ARG A 43 -6.42 -9.83 -0.70
N LEU A 44 -6.18 -8.93 0.26
CA LEU A 44 -7.23 -8.39 1.12
C LEU A 44 -8.19 -7.49 0.33
N LEU A 45 -7.64 -6.59 -0.50
CA LEU A 45 -8.44 -5.79 -1.43
C LEU A 45 -9.30 -6.68 -2.33
N HIS A 46 -8.70 -7.71 -2.93
CA HIS A 46 -9.44 -8.67 -3.75
C HIS A 46 -10.58 -9.36 -2.99
N ARG A 47 -10.33 -9.88 -1.78
CA ARG A 47 -11.41 -10.48 -0.97
C ARG A 47 -12.51 -9.49 -0.60
N TYR A 48 -12.15 -8.24 -0.33
CA TYR A 48 -13.13 -7.22 -0.03
C TYR A 48 -14.01 -6.92 -1.26
N HIS A 49 -13.40 -6.63 -2.41
CA HIS A 49 -14.14 -6.24 -3.61
C HIS A 49 -14.89 -7.40 -4.30
N GLU A 50 -14.40 -8.64 -4.21
CA GLU A 50 -15.07 -9.79 -4.84
C GLU A 50 -16.02 -10.53 -3.90
N ASN A 51 -15.73 -10.57 -2.59
CA ASN A 51 -16.47 -11.40 -1.63
C ASN A 51 -17.16 -10.60 -0.52
N GLY A 52 -16.96 -9.27 -0.44
CA GLY A 52 -17.46 -8.43 0.67
C GLY A 52 -16.72 -8.66 1.99
N GLU A 53 -15.57 -9.34 1.98
CA GLU A 53 -14.83 -9.68 3.20
C GLU A 53 -13.84 -8.59 3.58
N LEU A 54 -14.34 -7.56 4.26
CA LEU A 54 -13.50 -6.46 4.75
C LEU A 54 -12.68 -6.86 5.99
N ARG A 55 -11.40 -6.51 5.97
CA ARG A 55 -10.42 -6.74 7.05
C ARG A 55 -9.59 -5.47 7.27
N GLU A 56 -10.27 -4.36 7.52
CA GLU A 56 -9.73 -3.00 7.53
C GLU A 56 -8.51 -2.86 8.44
N ARG A 57 -8.56 -3.35 9.69
CA ARG A 57 -7.41 -3.27 10.62
C ARG A 57 -6.15 -3.95 10.07
N LEU A 58 -6.30 -5.08 9.37
CA LEU A 58 -5.16 -5.80 8.78
C LEU A 58 -4.64 -5.09 7.54
N MET A 59 -5.52 -4.51 6.72
CA MET A 59 -5.14 -3.70 5.56
C MET A 59 -4.39 -2.43 6.00
N LEU A 60 -4.89 -1.73 7.02
CA LEU A 60 -4.23 -0.58 7.63
C LEU A 60 -2.86 -0.97 8.19
N ASN A 61 -2.75 -2.11 8.90
CA ASN A 61 -1.46 -2.57 9.41
C ASN A 61 -0.44 -2.79 8.27
N HIS A 62 -0.86 -3.42 7.17
CA HIS A 62 0.04 -3.57 6.02
C HIS A 62 0.46 -2.23 5.44
N LEU A 63 -0.45 -1.27 5.26
CA LEU A 63 -0.11 0.06 4.77
C LEU A 63 0.87 0.76 5.72
N ILE A 64 0.56 0.85 7.00
CA ILE A 64 1.42 1.51 8.00
C ILE A 64 2.83 0.92 7.97
N THR A 65 2.98 -0.42 8.00
CA THR A 65 4.31 -1.03 7.93
C THR A 65 5.02 -0.68 6.63
N LEU A 66 4.34 -0.75 5.47
CA LEU A 66 4.93 -0.41 4.19
C LEU A 66 5.41 1.05 4.14
N PHE A 67 4.62 2.00 4.63
CA PHE A 67 5.01 3.41 4.67
C PHE A 67 6.14 3.69 5.67
N ASN A 68 6.18 2.97 6.79
CA ASN A 68 7.25 3.13 7.78
C ASN A 68 8.61 2.69 7.24
N VAL A 69 8.67 1.56 6.53
CA VAL A 69 9.96 0.98 6.09
C VAL A 69 10.42 1.42 4.70
N PHE A 70 9.54 2.03 3.89
CA PHE A 70 9.88 2.50 2.54
C PHE A 70 9.71 4.02 2.35
N GLY A 71 9.17 4.74 3.33
CA GLY A 71 8.82 6.15 3.20
C GLY A 71 7.65 6.39 2.23
N PHE A 72 7.19 7.66 2.15
CA PHE A 72 5.97 8.00 1.40
C PHE A 72 6.10 7.81 -0.12
N ASP A 73 7.00 8.55 -0.78
CA ASP A 73 7.12 8.53 -2.24
C ASP A 73 7.47 7.14 -2.80
N PRO A 74 8.45 6.39 -2.24
CA PRO A 74 8.79 5.07 -2.75
C PRO A 74 7.67 4.05 -2.51
N CYS A 75 7.00 4.09 -1.35
CA CYS A 75 5.86 3.23 -1.06
C CYS A 75 4.70 3.48 -2.03
N MET A 76 4.32 4.74 -2.26
CA MET A 76 3.26 5.11 -3.22
C MET A 76 3.57 4.59 -4.61
N ARG A 77 4.80 4.77 -5.06
CA ARG A 77 5.26 4.26 -6.35
C ARG A 77 5.17 2.73 -6.45
N MET A 78 5.51 2.02 -5.38
CA MET A 78 5.41 0.56 -5.32
C MET A 78 3.95 0.08 -5.26
N LEU A 79 3.06 0.81 -4.56
CA LEU A 79 1.62 0.55 -4.56
C LEU A 79 1.05 0.69 -5.97
N GLN A 80 1.33 1.80 -6.68
CA GLN A 80 0.97 2.01 -8.09
C GLN A 80 1.50 0.92 -9.02
N PHE A 81 2.68 0.37 -8.73
CA PHE A 81 3.22 -0.75 -9.48
C PHE A 81 2.50 -2.08 -9.20
N LYS A 82 2.11 -2.34 -7.94
CA LYS A 82 1.56 -3.65 -7.52
C LYS A 82 0.03 -3.75 -7.64
N ILE A 83 -0.68 -2.64 -7.47
CA ILE A 83 -2.14 -2.56 -7.50
C ILE A 83 -2.53 -1.93 -8.84
N LYS A 84 -3.09 -2.75 -9.73
CA LYS A 84 -3.43 -2.38 -11.11
C LYS A 84 -4.93 -2.27 -11.33
N GLU A 85 -5.70 -2.75 -10.37
CA GLU A 85 -7.14 -2.77 -10.37
C GLU A 85 -7.64 -1.40 -9.90
N ASP A 86 -8.24 -0.63 -10.80
CA ASP A 86 -8.70 0.75 -10.53
C ASP A 86 -9.73 0.80 -9.40
N ASN A 87 -10.61 -0.20 -9.31
CA ASN A 87 -11.61 -0.30 -8.24
C ASN A 87 -10.99 -0.49 -6.85
N TYR A 88 -9.73 -0.95 -6.75
CA TYR A 88 -9.07 -1.09 -5.44
C TYR A 88 -8.54 0.25 -4.92
N TRP A 89 -8.41 1.25 -5.80
CA TRP A 89 -7.90 2.56 -5.42
C TRP A 89 -8.90 3.40 -4.62
N SER A 90 -10.21 3.16 -4.71
CA SER A 90 -11.18 3.80 -3.79
C SER A 90 -10.92 3.40 -2.34
N SER A 91 -10.72 2.11 -2.08
CA SER A 91 -10.36 1.56 -0.77
C SER A 91 -9.01 2.07 -0.29
N LEU A 92 -7.99 2.05 -1.18
CA LEU A 92 -6.67 2.58 -0.84
C LEU A 92 -6.72 4.07 -0.51
N LYS A 93 -7.32 4.90 -1.36
CA LYS A 93 -7.47 6.33 -1.13
C LYS A 93 -8.14 6.60 0.22
N THR A 94 -9.22 5.89 0.53
CA THR A 94 -9.93 6.01 1.80
C THR A 94 -9.04 5.71 3.00
N MET A 95 -8.27 4.60 2.95
CA MET A 95 -7.32 4.26 4.02
C MET A 95 -6.15 5.24 4.11
N LEU A 96 -5.59 5.69 2.98
CA LEU A 96 -4.48 6.64 2.95
C LEU A 96 -4.89 7.98 3.53
N LEU A 97 -6.10 8.45 3.20
CA LEU A 97 -6.67 9.67 3.76
C LEU A 97 -6.90 9.52 5.27
N PHE A 98 -7.49 8.40 5.71
CA PHE A 98 -7.70 8.10 7.12
C PHE A 98 -6.38 8.06 7.92
N LEU A 99 -5.31 7.49 7.35
CA LEU A 99 -3.99 7.44 7.96
C LEU A 99 -3.22 8.77 7.90
N GLY A 100 -3.76 9.78 7.21
CA GLY A 100 -3.11 11.09 7.05
C GLY A 100 -1.91 11.07 6.10
N TYR A 101 -1.80 10.06 5.23
CA TYR A 101 -0.74 9.99 4.21
C TYR A 101 -1.03 10.88 3.00
N ILE A 102 -2.30 11.19 2.73
CA ILE A 102 -2.72 12.07 1.63
C ILE A 102 -3.73 13.10 2.13
N GLU A 103 -3.87 14.20 1.40
CA GLU A 103 -4.88 15.23 1.63
C GLU A 103 -6.15 14.98 0.82
N GLU A 104 -7.25 15.66 1.16
CA GLU A 104 -8.56 15.51 0.48
C GLU A 104 -8.50 15.80 -1.03
N GLY A 105 -7.60 16.68 -1.45
CA GLY A 105 -7.40 17.05 -2.86
C GLY A 105 -6.63 16.02 -3.69
N TRP A 106 -6.15 14.93 -3.08
CA TRP A 106 -5.39 13.91 -3.80
C TRP A 106 -6.31 13.05 -4.68
N GLU A 107 -6.02 13.02 -6.00
CA GLU A 107 -6.72 12.22 -7.02
C GLU A 107 -8.25 12.32 -6.88
N THR A 108 -8.81 13.52 -7.03
CA THR A 108 -10.24 13.82 -6.80
C THR A 108 -11.20 12.97 -7.62
N ASP A 109 -10.74 12.43 -8.75
CA ASP A 109 -11.53 11.58 -9.64
C ASP A 109 -11.76 10.16 -9.06
N ILE A 110 -10.94 9.76 -8.08
CA ILE A 110 -11.10 8.48 -7.37
C ILE A 110 -12.08 8.70 -6.21
N PRO A 111 -13.25 8.04 -6.20
CA PRO A 111 -14.21 8.19 -5.11
C PRO A 111 -13.70 7.53 -3.82
N LEU A 112 -14.21 7.98 -2.68
CA LEU A 112 -14.02 7.28 -1.42
C LEU A 112 -14.93 6.04 -1.37
N ASP A 113 -14.51 5.05 -0.59
CA ASP A 113 -15.29 3.86 -0.32
C ASP A 113 -16.18 4.11 0.91
N ASP A 114 -17.50 4.17 0.71
CA ASP A 114 -18.46 4.55 1.75
C ASP A 114 -18.54 3.52 2.90
N GLU A 115 -18.52 2.22 2.59
CA GLU A 115 -18.58 1.17 3.61
C GLU A 115 -17.32 1.21 4.47
N LEU A 116 -16.15 1.28 3.83
CA LEU A 116 -14.88 1.40 4.53
C LEU A 116 -14.81 2.71 5.32
N THR A 117 -15.27 3.83 4.77
CA THR A 117 -15.33 5.12 5.48
C THR A 117 -16.12 5.00 6.77
N GLN A 118 -17.27 4.34 6.75
CA GLN A 118 -18.07 4.13 7.95
C GLN A 118 -17.32 3.26 8.97
N ARG A 119 -16.69 2.17 8.52
CA ARG A 119 -15.90 1.29 9.39
C ARG A 119 -14.74 2.00 10.05
N LEU A 120 -14.03 2.86 9.32
CA LEU A 120 -12.88 3.59 9.82
C LEU A 120 -13.26 4.66 10.85
N ARG A 121 -14.47 5.23 10.77
CA ARG A 121 -15.00 6.17 11.79
C ARG A 121 -15.27 5.51 13.13
N ASP A 122 -15.50 4.21 13.13
CA ASP A 122 -15.80 3.43 14.33
C ASP A 122 -14.54 2.82 15.00
N LEU A 123 -13.34 3.08 14.45
CA LEU A 123 -12.05 2.61 14.99
C LEU A 123 -11.51 3.52 16.10
#